data_AF-A0ABD0PBZ9-F1
#
_entry.id   AF-A0ABD0PBZ9-F1
#
_cell.length_a   1.000
_cell.length_b   1.000
_cell.length_c   1.000
_cell.angle_alpha   90.00
_cell.angle_beta   90.00
_cell.angle_gamma   90.00
#
_symmetry.space_group_name_H-M   'P 1'
#
loop_
_entity.id
_entity.type
_entity.pdbx_description
1 polymer ?
#
loop_
_entity_poly.entity_id
_entity_poly.type
_entity_poly.pdbx_seq_one_letter_code
_entity_poly.pdbx_strand_id
1 'polypeptide(L)' 'GVLLVTPNNIMFDPHRTDPLVLERGCEEYGIMCPLDEVQSAAVYKEITDSKIRDSIPP' A
#
# COMPACT_ATOMS: atom_id res chain seq x y z
N GLY A 1 2.56 6.07 0.83
CA GLY A 1 3.03 5.44 -0.41
C GLY A 1 2.13 5.84 -1.55
N VAL A 2 2.47 5.40 -2.76
CA VAL A 2 1.72 5.62 -3.99
C VAL A 2 1.27 4.26 -4.53
N LEU A 3 -0.03 4.11 -4.79
CA LEU A 3 -0.58 2.96 -5.49
C LEU A 3 -0.73 3.33 -6.98
N LEU A 4 -0.05 2.60 -7.85
CA LEU A 4 -0.11 2.75 -9.30
C LEU A 4 -0.89 1.58 -9.89
N VAL A 5 -1.84 1.89 -10.77
CA VAL A 5 -2.61 0.88 -11.50
C VAL A 5 -2.40 1.12 -12.98
N THR A 6 -1.98 0.08 -13.67
CA THR A 6 -1.87 0.02 -15.14
C THR A 6 -2.76 -1.12 -15.63
N PRO A 7 -3.04 -1.23 -16.94
CA PRO A 7 -3.82 -2.36 -17.46
C PRO A 7 -3.24 -3.75 -17.17
N ASN A 8 -1.93 -3.84 -16.90
CA ASN A 8 -1.24 -5.12 -16.72
C ASN A 8 -0.82 -5.39 -15.28
N ASN A 9 -0.56 -4.35 -14.49
CA ASN A 9 0.00 -4.48 -13.14
C ASN A 9 -0.67 -3.52 -12.17
N ILE A 10 -0.78 -3.95 -10.92
CA ILE A 10 -0.96 -3.09 -9.75
C ILE A 10 0.36 -3.04 -8.98
N MET A 11 0.78 -1.84 -8.59
CA MET A 11 2.06 -1.60 -7.93
C MET A 11 1.88 -0.67 -6.74
N PHE A 12 2.60 -0.93 -5.65
CA PHE A 12 2.65 -0.04 -4.50
C PHE A 12 4.11 0.35 -4.23
N ASP A 13 4.36 1.66 -4.21
CA ASP A 13 5.64 2.25 -3.84
C ASP A 13 5.51 2.92 -2.46
N PRO A 14 6.15 2.40 -1.40
CA PRO A 14 6.04 2.95 -0.07
C PRO A 14 6.82 4.28 0.05
N HIS A 15 6.42 5.17 0.96
CA HIS A 15 7.18 6.40 1.17
C HIS A 15 8.46 6.11 1.94
N ARG A 16 9.60 6.56 1.43
CA ARG A 16 10.91 6.36 2.09
C ARG A 16 11.01 6.96 3.49
N THR A 17 10.17 7.94 3.80
CA THR A 17 10.11 8.60 5.11
C THR A 17 9.18 7.89 6.09
N ASP A 18 8.47 6.86 5.67
CA ASP A 18 7.60 6.09 6.56
C ASP A 18 8.44 5.38 7.63
N PRO A 19 8.07 5.43 8.92
CA PRO A 19 8.84 4.80 9.99
C PRO A 19 9.14 3.32 9.75
N LEU A 20 8.20 2.56 9.18
CA LEU A 20 8.40 1.13 8.91
C LEU A 20 9.42 0.91 7.80
N VAL A 21 9.41 1.77 6.79
CA VAL A 21 10.38 1.73 5.68
C VAL A 21 11.77 2.12 6.16
N LEU A 22 11.88 3.11 7.06
CA LEU A 22 13.15 3.49 7.67
C LEU A 22 13.74 2.36 8.54
N GLU A 23 12.89 1.60 9.23
CA GLU A 23 13.31 0.47 10.08
C GLU A 23 13.73 -0.76 9.25
N ARG A 24 12.98 -1.11 8.19
CA ARG A 24 13.12 -2.41 7.52
C ARG A 24 13.49 -2.38 6.04
N GLY A 25 13.66 -1.19 5.48
CA GLY A 25 13.92 -1.01 4.05
C GLY A 25 12.65 -0.84 3.22
N CYS A 26 12.83 -0.28 2.03
CA CYS A 26 11.73 0.04 1.11
C CYS A 26 11.26 -1.19 0.35
N GLU A 27 12.19 -2.08 0.05
CA GLU A 27 12.03 -3.33 -0.69
C GLU A 27 11.05 -4.30 -0.02
N GLU A 28 10.95 -4.28 1.30
CA GLU A 28 10.06 -5.16 2.07
C GLU A 28 8.57 -4.81 1.88
N TYR A 29 8.29 -3.55 1.54
CA TYR A 29 6.94 -3.01 1.45
C TYR A 29 6.54 -2.65 0.02
N GLY A 30 7.43 -2.82 -0.96
CA GLY A 30 7.11 -2.65 -2.37
C GLY A 30 6.26 -3.82 -2.87
N ILE A 31 5.19 -3.52 -3.63
CA ILE A 31 4.36 -4.55 -4.25
C ILE A 31 4.38 -4.35 -5.75
N MET A 32 4.56 -5.44 -6.49
CA MET A 32 4.24 -5.54 -7.91
C MET A 32 3.45 -6.82 -8.12
N CYS A 33 2.22 -6.68 -8.60
CA CYS A 33 1.33 -7.80 -8.82
C CYS A 33 0.71 -7.67 -10.22
N PRO A 34 0.84 -8.71 -11.07
CA PRO A 34 0.12 -8.79 -12.33
C PRO A 34 -1.40 -8.77 -12.12
N LEU A 35 -2.14 -8.05 -12.96
CA LEU A 35 -3.60 -7.96 -12.84
C LEU A 35 -4.33 -9.27 -13.18
N ASP A 36 -3.71 -10.15 -13.96
CA ASP A 36 -4.24 -11.49 -14.25
C ASP A 36 -4.19 -12.44 -13.04
N GLU A 37 -3.33 -12.16 -12.05
CA GLU A 37 -3.29 -12.88 -10.77
C GLU A 37 -4.35 -12.37 -9.77
N VAL A 38 -5.00 -11.24 -10.04
CA VAL A 38 -6.02 -10.65 -9.16
C VAL A 38 -7.37 -11.34 -9.34
N GLN A 39 -7.78 -12.14 -8.35
CA GLN A 39 -9.05 -12.88 -8.40
C GLN A 39 -10.27 -12.04 -8.02
N SER A 40 -10.12 -11.04 -7.14
CA SER A 40 -11.25 -10.25 -6.65
C SER A 40 -10.80 -8.91 -6.09
N ALA A 41 -11.66 -7.89 -6.19
CA ALA A 41 -11.50 -6.60 -5.53
C ALA A 41 -12.82 -6.16 -4.89
N ALA A 42 -12.74 -5.48 -3.75
CA ALA A 42 -13.88 -4.94 -3.03
C ALA A 42 -13.58 -3.50 -2.58
N VAL A 43 -14.62 -2.66 -2.50
CA VAL A 43 -14.51 -1.27 -2.07
C VAL A 43 -15.12 -1.13 -0.69
N TYR A 44 -14.32 -0.66 0.26
CA TYR A 44 -14.75 -0.38 1.63
C TYR A 44 -14.69 1.12 1.89
N LYS A 45 -15.71 1.64 2.57
CA LYS A 45 -15.82 3.08 2.85
C LYS A 45 -14.86 3.54 3.95
N GLU A 46 -14.54 2.68 4.91
CA GLU A 46 -13.57 2.93 5.98
C GLU A 46 -12.94 1.58 6.38
N ILE A 47 -11.61 1.55 6.46
CA ILE A 47 -10.82 0.32 6.71
C ILE A 47 -9.82 0.54 7.85
N THR A 48 -9.74 1.77 8.37
CA THR A 48 -8.78 2.13 9.40
C THR A 48 -9.23 1.60 10.75
N ASP A 49 -8.42 0.72 11.32
CA ASP A 49 -8.42 0.48 12.76
C ASP A 49 -8.23 1.83 13.45
N SER A 50 -9.02 2.14 14.49
CA SER A 50 -8.97 3.45 15.15
C SER A 50 -7.56 3.82 15.59
N LYS A 51 -6.75 2.82 15.97
CA LYS A 51 -5.34 2.98 16.34
C LYS A 51 -4.44 3.41 15.17
N ILE A 52 -4.73 2.95 13.96
CA ILE A 52 -4.01 3.35 12.75
C ILE A 52 -4.40 4.78 12.37
N ARG A 53 -5.70 5.11 12.49
CA ARG A 53 -6.21 6.45 12.16
C ARG A 53 -5.52 7.55 12.99
N ASP A 54 -5.24 7.29 14.26
CA ASP A 54 -4.58 8.23 15.18
C ASP A 54 -3.08 8.39 14.90
N SER A 55 -2.47 7.46 14.15
CA SER A 55 -1.03 7.49 13.81
C SER A 55 -0.72 8.14 12.45
N ILE A 56 -1.74 8.45 11.65
CA ILE A 56 -1.57 9.14 10.37
C ILE A 56 -1.54 10.65 10.64
N PRO A 57 -0.46 11.38 10.28
CA PRO A 57 -0.42 12.84 10.40
C PRO A 57 -1.56 13.50 9.60
N PRO A 58 -2.10 14.65 10.06
CA PRO A 58 -3.16 15.39 9.37
C PRO A 58 -2.74 15.92 8.00
#